data_AF-N0B244-F1
#
_entry.id   AF-N0B244-F1
#
_cell.length_a   1.000
_cell.length_b   1.000
_cell.length_c   1.000
_cell.angle_alpha   90.00
_cell.angle_beta   90.00
_cell.angle_gamma   90.00
#
_symmetry.space_group_name_H-M   'P 1'
#
loop_
_entity.id
_entity.type
_entity.pdbx_description
1 polymer ?
#
loop_
_entity_poly.entity_id
_entity_poly.type
_entity_poly.pdbx_seq_one_letter_code
_entity_poly.pdbx_strand_id
1 'polypeptide(L)'
;MKKFNIGTLLLIGFLINSDSQMALAKNNTNQRVPFLEQLMTHSLKHYEVQNIKLENDSGFHRVFSINDGYQERVLRKVVYWLNNSSRVNGTSEVSLQKPSNKLTLKTANDEVITIEPAYKCVFENKRKTCAAKDGELIISKNSHKVQIKSQSLFDWLIVGWRKELNGPTKEELLEEALFTRYLYTLGPSYSDFFMCPKIKIEPIDGDTRRHLIFASALNYSGHHDGDFDRLTFSVRDSNLEGLQVTNEKIKKHISDKGSQNQCQTFD
;
A
#
# COMPACT_ATOMS: atom_id res chain seq x y z
N MET A 1 -20.18 59.59 -24.40
CA MET A 1 -20.68 58.19 -24.42
C MET A 1 -19.70 57.32 -23.63
N LYS A 2 -20.04 56.94 -22.40
CA LYS A 2 -19.22 56.06 -21.55
C LYS A 2 -19.72 54.63 -21.69
N LYS A 3 -18.88 53.72 -22.20
CA LYS A 3 -19.16 52.27 -22.23
C LYS A 3 -18.78 51.68 -20.87
N PHE A 4 -19.76 51.11 -20.17
CA PHE A 4 -19.53 50.38 -18.91
C PHE A 4 -19.14 48.92 -19.19
N ASN A 5 -18.20 48.43 -18.39
CA ASN A 5 -17.48 47.17 -18.52
C ASN A 5 -18.32 46.03 -17.92
N ILE A 6 -18.79 45.08 -18.75
CA ILE A 6 -19.63 43.93 -18.33
C ILE A 6 -18.78 42.71 -17.90
N GLY A 7 -17.45 42.80 -17.94
CA GLY A 7 -16.55 41.66 -17.67
C GLY A 7 -16.40 41.23 -16.21
N THR A 8 -16.78 42.07 -15.23
CA THR A 8 -16.38 41.83 -13.82
C THR A 8 -17.46 41.17 -12.95
N LEU A 9 -18.71 41.06 -13.42
CA LEU A 9 -19.83 40.50 -12.64
C LEU A 9 -19.98 38.98 -12.75
N LEU A 10 -19.36 38.35 -13.76
CA LEU A 10 -19.43 36.88 -13.95
C LEU A 10 -18.41 36.11 -13.10
N LEU A 11 -17.35 36.76 -12.59
CA LEU A 11 -16.34 36.09 -11.76
C LEU A 11 -16.74 35.95 -10.28
N ILE A 12 -17.64 36.80 -9.77
CA ILE A 12 -18.07 36.73 -8.36
C ILE A 12 -19.15 35.65 -8.17
N GLY A 13 -19.97 35.37 -9.20
CA GLY A 13 -20.97 34.30 -9.15
C GLY A 13 -20.39 32.88 -9.13
N PHE A 14 -19.19 32.69 -9.70
CA PHE A 14 -18.51 31.38 -9.70
C PHE A 14 -17.74 31.08 -8.40
N LEU A 15 -17.28 32.11 -7.68
CA LEU A 15 -16.57 31.92 -6.42
C LEU A 15 -17.50 31.63 -5.22
N ILE A 16 -18.77 32.07 -5.28
CA ILE A 16 -19.74 31.77 -4.21
C ILE A 16 -20.31 30.34 -4.34
N ASN A 17 -20.18 29.71 -5.51
CA ASN A 17 -20.67 28.33 -5.75
C ASN A 17 -19.61 27.24 -5.53
N SER A 18 -18.32 27.58 -5.40
CA SER A 18 -17.29 26.61 -5.04
C SER A 18 -17.22 26.36 -3.52
N ASP A 19 -17.50 27.38 -2.70
CA ASP A 19 -17.53 27.23 -1.24
C ASP A 19 -18.76 26.46 -0.77
N SER A 20 -19.89 26.58 -1.46
CA SER A 20 -21.09 25.78 -1.16
C SER A 20 -20.89 24.31 -1.49
N GLN A 21 -20.12 23.96 -2.53
CA GLN A 21 -19.81 22.56 -2.84
C GLN A 21 -18.74 21.96 -1.92
N MET A 22 -17.77 22.74 -1.44
CA MET A 22 -16.84 22.28 -0.41
C MET A 22 -17.47 22.20 0.99
N ALA A 23 -18.48 23.02 1.29
CA ALA A 23 -19.30 22.89 2.50
C ALA A 23 -20.33 21.73 2.41
N LEU A 24 -20.89 21.46 1.23
CA LEU A 24 -21.77 20.29 1.01
C LEU A 24 -21.01 18.96 0.94
N ALA A 25 -19.73 18.95 0.54
CA ALA A 25 -18.90 17.74 0.59
C ALA A 25 -18.45 17.36 2.02
N LYS A 26 -18.53 18.28 2.99
CA LYS A 26 -18.28 18.02 4.41
C LYS A 26 -19.49 17.54 5.20
N ASN A 27 -20.70 17.61 4.62
CA ASN A 27 -21.94 17.17 5.27
C ASN A 27 -22.41 15.76 4.87
N ASN A 28 -21.63 15.04 4.06
CA ASN A 28 -21.86 13.62 3.76
C ASN A 28 -20.87 12.70 4.50
N THR A 29 -20.53 13.05 5.74
CA THR A 29 -20.22 12.05 6.76
C THR A 29 -21.51 11.27 7.02
N ASN A 30 -21.83 10.37 6.09
CA ASN A 30 -22.62 9.19 6.41
C ASN A 30 -22.13 8.71 7.76
N GLN A 31 -23.04 8.65 8.72
CA GLN A 31 -22.85 8.05 10.03
C GLN A 31 -22.21 6.68 9.82
N ARG A 32 -20.88 6.62 9.80
CA ARG A 32 -20.15 5.40 9.48
C ARG A 32 -20.29 4.53 10.71
N VAL A 33 -21.05 3.47 10.54
CA VAL A 33 -21.31 2.44 11.53
C VAL A 33 -19.99 2.03 12.20
N PRO A 34 -19.87 2.06 13.55
CA PRO A 34 -18.65 1.68 14.26
C PRO A 34 -18.15 0.28 13.84
N PHE A 35 -16.82 0.06 13.81
CA PHE A 35 -16.25 -1.21 13.36
C PHE A 35 -16.88 -2.46 13.99
N LEU A 36 -17.11 -2.46 15.30
CA LEU A 36 -17.72 -3.61 15.97
C LEU A 36 -19.12 -3.88 15.43
N GLU A 37 -19.91 -2.85 15.16
CA GLU A 37 -21.24 -2.99 14.57
C GLU A 37 -21.17 -3.46 13.10
N GLN A 38 -20.17 -2.99 12.33
CA GLN A 38 -19.91 -3.51 10.98
C GLN A 38 -19.52 -4.99 10.98
N LEU A 39 -18.61 -5.38 11.86
CA LEU A 39 -18.23 -6.78 12.07
C LEU A 39 -19.46 -7.62 12.43
N MET A 40 -20.33 -7.08 13.29
CA MET A 40 -21.54 -7.77 13.73
C MET A 40 -22.61 -7.92 12.66
N THR A 41 -22.60 -7.05 11.68
CA THR A 41 -23.48 -7.08 10.51
C THR A 41 -22.79 -7.68 9.29
N HIS A 42 -21.59 -8.25 9.46
CA HIS A 42 -20.77 -8.84 8.41
C HIS A 42 -20.53 -7.90 7.22
N SER A 43 -20.43 -6.59 7.50
CA SER A 43 -20.43 -5.52 6.51
C SER A 43 -19.10 -4.78 6.40
N LEU A 44 -18.05 -5.24 7.10
CA LEU A 44 -16.74 -4.60 7.07
C LEU A 44 -16.16 -4.64 5.66
N LYS A 45 -15.78 -3.49 5.11
CA LYS A 45 -15.17 -3.44 3.79
C LYS A 45 -13.66 -3.34 3.91
N HIS A 46 -12.94 -4.08 3.06
CA HIS A 46 -11.47 -4.13 3.14
C HIS A 46 -10.82 -2.76 2.93
N TYR A 47 -11.42 -1.90 2.11
CA TYR A 47 -10.92 -0.54 1.89
C TYR A 47 -11.16 0.42 3.07
N GLU A 48 -11.92 0.00 4.09
CA GLU A 48 -12.06 0.72 5.35
C GLU A 48 -10.93 0.36 6.33
N VAL A 49 -10.03 -0.56 5.96
CA VAL A 49 -8.85 -0.95 6.72
C VAL A 49 -7.61 -0.33 6.08
N GLN A 50 -6.91 0.54 6.82
CA GLN A 50 -5.68 1.17 6.33
C GLN A 50 -4.49 0.22 6.40
N ASN A 51 -4.32 -0.45 7.55
CA ASN A 51 -3.23 -1.39 7.76
C ASN A 51 -3.56 -2.43 8.82
N ILE A 52 -2.80 -3.53 8.75
CA ILE A 52 -2.79 -4.61 9.72
C ILE A 52 -1.36 -4.73 10.24
N LYS A 53 -1.18 -4.56 11.55
CA LYS A 53 0.09 -4.80 12.24
C LYS A 53 -0.01 -6.11 13.01
N LEU A 54 0.98 -6.99 12.82
CA LEU A 54 1.18 -8.17 13.64
C LEU A 54 2.36 -7.97 14.55
N GLU A 55 2.23 -8.44 15.78
CA GLU A 55 3.28 -8.43 16.80
C GLU A 55 3.23 -9.74 17.57
N ASN A 56 4.39 -10.27 17.94
CA ASN A 56 4.49 -11.43 18.82
C ASN A 56 5.33 -11.13 20.07
N ASP A 57 5.24 -12.01 21.06
CA ASP A 57 5.97 -11.90 22.34
C ASP A 57 7.50 -11.93 22.21
N SER A 58 8.00 -12.44 21.08
CA SER A 58 9.42 -12.52 20.73
C SER A 58 9.96 -11.25 20.05
N GLY A 59 9.12 -10.22 19.87
CA GLY A 59 9.49 -8.93 19.28
C GLY A 59 9.42 -8.87 17.74
N PHE A 60 9.03 -9.96 17.08
CA PHE A 60 8.76 -9.92 15.64
C PHE A 60 7.49 -9.12 15.38
N HIS A 61 7.56 -8.25 14.39
CA HIS A 61 6.42 -7.50 13.92
C HIS A 61 6.42 -7.40 12.40
N ARG A 62 5.22 -7.27 11.82
CA ARG A 62 5.02 -7.08 10.38
C ARG A 62 3.81 -6.20 10.14
N VAL A 63 3.90 -5.29 9.17
CA VAL A 63 2.79 -4.41 8.79
C VAL A 63 2.38 -4.73 7.36
N PHE A 64 1.08 -4.87 7.14
CA PHE A 64 0.45 -4.95 5.83
C PHE A 64 -0.35 -3.67 5.59
N SER A 65 -0.13 -2.99 4.48
CA SER A 65 -0.78 -1.71 4.14
C SER A 65 -1.66 -1.81 2.90
N ILE A 66 -2.77 -1.08 2.89
CA ILE A 66 -3.64 -0.97 1.71
C ILE A 66 -2.95 -0.26 0.52
N ASN A 67 -1.97 0.61 0.80
CA ASN A 67 -1.32 1.45 -0.22
C ASN A 67 -0.21 0.73 -0.99
N ASP A 68 0.15 -0.50 -0.61
CA ASP A 68 1.25 -1.25 -1.24
C ASP A 68 0.79 -2.05 -2.47
N GLY A 69 -0.53 -2.10 -2.76
CA GLY A 69 -1.15 -2.84 -3.89
C GLY A 69 -1.08 -4.37 -3.77
N TYR A 70 0.09 -4.91 -3.40
CA TYR A 70 0.32 -6.33 -3.18
C TYR A 70 -0.16 -6.81 -1.80
N GLN A 71 0.07 -6.00 -0.76
CA GLN A 71 -0.35 -6.35 0.60
C GLN A 71 -1.85 -6.16 0.82
N GLU A 72 -2.55 -5.46 -0.08
CA GLU A 72 -4.01 -5.33 -0.06
C GLU A 72 -4.71 -6.70 -0.02
N ARG A 73 -4.15 -7.72 -0.68
CA ARG A 73 -4.69 -9.09 -0.65
C ARG A 73 -4.76 -9.66 0.76
N VAL A 74 -3.81 -9.30 1.63
CA VAL A 74 -3.77 -9.75 3.02
C VAL A 74 -4.90 -9.09 3.80
N LEU A 75 -5.12 -7.79 3.58
CA LEU A 75 -6.23 -7.05 4.19
C LEU A 75 -7.59 -7.63 3.76
N ARG A 76 -7.77 -7.89 2.45
CA ARG A 76 -8.97 -8.54 1.91
C ARG A 76 -9.25 -9.89 2.56
N LYS A 77 -8.22 -10.72 2.70
CA LYS A 77 -8.28 -12.05 3.30
C LYS A 77 -8.69 -11.99 4.79
N VAL A 78 -8.06 -11.11 5.57
CA VAL A 78 -8.40 -10.92 6.99
C VAL A 78 -9.82 -10.39 7.16
N VAL A 79 -10.21 -9.39 6.38
CA VAL A 79 -11.57 -8.83 6.41
C VAL A 79 -12.61 -9.89 6.00
N TYR A 80 -12.32 -10.69 4.98
CA TYR A 80 -13.19 -11.80 4.59
C TYR A 80 -13.39 -12.78 5.75
N TRP A 81 -12.33 -13.19 6.46
CA TRP A 81 -12.48 -14.10 7.60
C TRP A 81 -13.20 -13.49 8.80
N LEU A 82 -13.05 -12.18 9.01
CA LEU A 82 -13.81 -11.45 10.01
C LEU A 82 -15.31 -11.43 9.68
N ASN A 83 -15.66 -11.12 8.44
CA ASN A 83 -17.05 -11.13 7.98
C ASN A 83 -17.66 -12.54 7.86
N ASN A 84 -16.86 -13.59 7.85
CA ASN A 84 -17.35 -14.98 7.85
C ASN A 84 -17.16 -15.65 9.21
N SER A 85 -16.81 -14.89 10.25
CA SER A 85 -16.71 -15.41 11.61
C SER A 85 -18.08 -15.50 12.27
N SER A 86 -18.22 -16.44 13.19
CA SER A 86 -19.42 -16.57 14.03
C SER A 86 -19.13 -16.11 15.45
N ARG A 87 -20.13 -15.54 16.13
CA ARG A 87 -20.01 -15.22 17.55
C ARG A 87 -19.97 -16.49 18.39
N VAL A 88 -19.13 -16.47 19.43
CA VAL A 88 -19.18 -17.47 20.49
C VAL A 88 -20.03 -16.91 21.63
N ASN A 89 -21.12 -17.60 21.98
CA ASN A 89 -21.95 -17.23 23.12
C ASN A 89 -21.25 -17.69 24.42
N GLY A 90 -20.89 -16.74 25.29
CA GLY A 90 -20.25 -17.03 26.57
C GLY A 90 -19.51 -15.82 27.14
N THR A 91 -19.06 -15.91 28.39
CA THR A 91 -18.13 -14.94 28.97
C THR A 91 -16.78 -15.04 28.28
N SER A 92 -16.25 -13.90 27.83
CA SER A 92 -14.92 -13.79 27.23
C SER A 92 -13.87 -14.27 28.24
N GLU A 93 -13.45 -15.53 28.14
CA GLU A 93 -12.42 -16.05 29.02
C GLU A 93 -11.08 -15.40 28.69
N VAL A 94 -10.64 -14.57 29.63
CA VAL A 94 -9.28 -14.09 29.90
C VAL A 94 -8.45 -13.74 28.67
N SER A 95 -8.36 -12.45 28.39
CA SER A 95 -7.26 -11.84 27.64
C SER A 95 -5.96 -11.98 28.44
N LEU A 96 -4.91 -12.53 27.84
CA LEU A 96 -3.59 -12.61 28.47
C LEU A 96 -2.91 -11.23 28.42
N GLN A 97 -2.14 -10.89 29.47
CA GLN A 97 -1.37 -9.64 29.50
C GLN A 97 -0.31 -9.58 28.37
N LYS A 98 0.15 -10.75 27.88
CA LYS A 98 1.05 -10.91 26.74
C LYS A 98 0.57 -12.09 25.89
N PRO A 99 -0.34 -11.87 24.92
CA PRO A 99 -0.72 -12.91 23.98
C PRO A 99 0.47 -13.25 23.07
N SER A 100 0.59 -14.51 22.67
CA SER A 100 1.69 -15.00 21.82
C SER A 100 1.77 -14.26 20.48
N ASN A 101 0.62 -14.03 19.83
CA ASN A 101 0.49 -13.21 18.63
C ASN A 101 -0.69 -12.26 18.79
N LYS A 102 -0.50 -11.01 18.35
CA LYS A 102 -1.49 -9.94 18.38
C LYS A 102 -1.58 -9.32 17.00
N LEU A 103 -2.81 -9.18 16.50
CA LEU A 103 -3.13 -8.43 15.30
C LEU A 103 -3.78 -7.12 15.70
N THR A 104 -3.24 -6.01 15.21
CA THR A 104 -3.81 -4.67 15.36
C THR A 104 -4.26 -4.17 14.01
N LEU A 105 -5.52 -3.81 13.91
CA LEU A 105 -6.18 -3.40 12.68
C LEU A 105 -6.53 -1.92 12.82
N LYS A 106 -5.95 -1.08 11.96
CA LYS A 106 -6.22 0.36 11.94
C LYS A 106 -7.20 0.68 10.81
N THR A 107 -8.35 1.25 11.15
CA THR A 107 -9.37 1.61 10.16
C THR A 107 -9.11 2.99 9.57
N ALA A 108 -9.82 3.33 8.49
CA ALA A 108 -9.79 4.64 7.84
C ALA A 108 -10.26 5.78 8.75
N ASN A 109 -10.99 5.47 9.82
CA ASN A 109 -11.48 6.44 10.80
C ASN A 109 -10.54 6.51 12.04
N ASP A 110 -9.29 6.05 11.90
CA ASP A 110 -8.30 5.94 12.99
C ASP A 110 -8.74 5.04 14.17
N GLU A 111 -9.78 4.21 14.01
CA GLU A 111 -10.13 3.22 15.03
C GLU A 111 -9.11 2.10 15.06
N VAL A 112 -8.69 1.72 16.27
CA VAL A 112 -7.74 0.64 16.49
C VAL A 112 -8.46 -0.54 17.11
N ILE A 113 -8.43 -1.68 16.41
CA ILE A 113 -8.97 -2.94 16.88
C ILE A 113 -7.83 -3.90 17.13
N THR A 114 -7.90 -4.62 18.24
CA THR A 114 -6.98 -5.70 18.57
C THR A 114 -7.67 -7.04 18.39
N ILE A 115 -6.99 -7.99 17.78
CA ILE A 115 -7.43 -9.37 17.62
C ILE A 115 -6.33 -10.28 18.19
N GLU A 116 -6.70 -11.16 19.09
CA GLU A 116 -5.79 -12.10 19.75
C GLU A 116 -6.46 -13.47 19.92
N PRO A 117 -5.70 -14.57 20.07
CA PRO A 117 -6.29 -15.87 20.41
C PRO A 117 -7.09 -15.79 21.71
N ALA A 118 -8.23 -16.49 21.76
CA ALA A 118 -8.91 -16.75 23.02
C ALA A 118 -8.14 -17.81 23.82
N TYR A 119 -8.13 -17.73 25.15
CA TYR A 119 -7.40 -18.67 26.00
C TYR A 119 -8.33 -19.31 27.04
N LYS A 120 -8.17 -20.62 27.24
CA LYS A 120 -8.74 -21.33 28.39
C LYS A 120 -7.65 -21.45 29.45
N CYS A 121 -7.91 -20.90 30.64
CA CYS A 121 -6.97 -20.94 31.75
C CYS A 121 -7.48 -21.84 32.87
N VAL A 122 -6.62 -22.74 33.35
CA VAL A 122 -6.89 -23.62 34.50
C VAL A 122 -5.95 -23.23 35.64
N PHE A 123 -6.49 -23.13 36.86
CA PHE A 123 -5.73 -22.90 38.07
C PHE A 123 -5.62 -24.21 38.86
N GLU A 124 -4.43 -24.79 38.89
CA GLU A 124 -4.11 -25.99 39.66
C GLU A 124 -2.85 -25.76 40.49
N ASN A 125 -2.84 -26.18 41.76
CA ASN A 125 -1.66 -26.09 42.64
C ASN A 125 -0.99 -24.71 42.66
N LYS A 126 -1.79 -23.62 42.73
CA LYS A 126 -1.34 -22.22 42.67
C LYS A 126 -0.65 -21.80 41.36
N ARG A 127 -0.65 -22.65 40.33
CA ARG A 127 -0.14 -22.34 38.99
C ARG A 127 -1.31 -22.11 38.02
N LYS A 128 -1.23 -21.02 37.26
CA LYS A 128 -2.16 -20.74 36.16
C LYS A 128 -1.56 -21.26 34.85
N THR A 129 -2.25 -22.18 34.20
CA THR A 129 -1.88 -22.68 32.87
C THR A 129 -2.93 -22.25 31.87
N CYS A 130 -2.53 -21.59 30.79
CA CYS A 130 -3.44 -21.12 29.75
C CYS A 130 -3.10 -21.77 28.42
N ALA A 131 -4.10 -22.30 27.72
CA ALA A 131 -3.98 -22.85 26.38
C ALA A 131 -4.89 -22.07 25.43
N ALA A 132 -4.43 -21.82 24.21
CA ALA A 132 -5.26 -21.18 23.19
C ALA A 132 -6.46 -22.09 22.87
N LYS A 133 -7.65 -21.50 22.73
CA LYS A 133 -8.85 -22.18 22.24
C LYS A 133 -8.78 -22.22 20.72
N ASP A 134 -8.74 -23.44 20.19
CA ASP A 134 -8.60 -23.65 18.75
C ASP A 134 -9.72 -22.96 17.96
N GLY A 135 -9.32 -22.18 16.95
CA GLY A 135 -10.23 -21.44 16.08
C GLY A 135 -10.96 -20.26 16.74
N GLU A 136 -10.71 -19.94 18.01
CA GLU A 136 -11.40 -18.86 18.74
C GLU A 136 -10.50 -17.65 18.97
N LEU A 137 -11.07 -16.47 18.76
CA LEU A 137 -10.36 -15.18 18.80
C LEU A 137 -11.15 -14.17 19.64
N ILE A 138 -10.43 -13.29 20.31
CA ILE A 138 -10.97 -12.15 21.04
C ILE A 138 -10.69 -10.89 20.21
N ILE A 139 -11.76 -10.18 19.87
CA ILE A 139 -11.72 -8.87 19.22
C ILE A 139 -11.98 -7.82 20.27
N SER A 140 -11.05 -6.89 20.44
CA SER A 140 -11.09 -5.82 21.42
C SER A 140 -11.06 -4.46 20.73
N LYS A 141 -12.00 -3.59 21.09
CA LYS A 141 -11.99 -2.16 20.75
C LYS A 141 -12.25 -1.38 22.04
N ASN A 142 -11.28 -0.59 22.48
CA ASN A 142 -11.30 0.04 23.81
C ASN A 142 -11.57 -1.02 24.90
N SER A 143 -12.55 -0.79 25.78
CA SER A 143 -12.94 -1.74 26.83
C SER A 143 -13.92 -2.83 26.38
N HIS A 144 -14.40 -2.79 25.13
CA HIS A 144 -15.36 -3.77 24.61
C HIS A 144 -14.64 -4.95 23.98
N LYS A 145 -15.02 -6.16 24.38
CA LYS A 145 -14.46 -7.42 23.87
C LYS A 145 -15.56 -8.32 23.35
N VAL A 146 -15.35 -8.89 22.17
CA VAL A 146 -16.24 -9.87 21.53
C VAL A 146 -15.42 -11.10 21.18
N GLN A 147 -15.96 -12.28 21.49
CA GLN A 147 -15.35 -13.54 21.10
C GLN A 147 -15.98 -14.05 19.81
N ILE A 148 -15.14 -14.44 18.87
CA ILE A 148 -15.55 -14.98 17.57
C ILE A 148 -14.87 -16.33 17.33
N LYS A 149 -15.44 -17.11 16.42
CA LYS A 149 -14.85 -18.33 15.89
C LYS A 149 -14.53 -18.14 14.40
N SER A 150 -13.26 -18.34 14.06
CA SER A 150 -12.74 -18.30 12.69
C SER A 150 -11.43 -19.08 12.63
N GLN A 151 -11.50 -20.34 12.16
CA GLN A 151 -10.31 -21.21 12.10
C GLN A 151 -9.23 -20.61 11.20
N SER A 152 -9.60 -20.12 10.02
CA SER A 152 -8.63 -19.58 9.07
C SER A 152 -7.90 -18.34 9.60
N LEU A 153 -8.62 -17.45 10.30
CA LEU A 153 -7.98 -16.28 10.92
C LEU A 153 -7.10 -16.69 12.10
N PHE A 154 -7.53 -17.68 12.89
CA PHE A 154 -6.74 -18.23 13.99
C PHE A 154 -5.43 -18.85 13.48
N ASP A 155 -5.49 -19.82 12.58
CA ASP A 155 -4.31 -20.50 12.02
C ASP A 155 -3.34 -19.50 11.37
N TRP A 156 -3.90 -18.51 10.67
CA TRP A 156 -3.12 -17.46 10.06
C TRP A 156 -2.43 -16.56 11.08
N LEU A 157 -3.11 -16.16 12.15
CA LEU A 157 -2.55 -15.35 13.24
C LEU A 157 -1.45 -16.10 14.00
N ILE A 158 -1.61 -17.41 14.21
CA ILE A 158 -0.61 -18.21 14.93
C ILE A 158 0.66 -18.39 14.09
N VAL A 159 0.55 -18.76 12.82
CA VAL A 159 1.71 -19.10 11.97
C VAL A 159 1.66 -18.62 10.53
N GLY A 160 0.47 -18.49 9.94
CA GLY A 160 0.31 -18.29 8.50
C GLY A 160 0.87 -16.95 7.99
N TRP A 161 0.79 -15.89 8.79
CA TRP A 161 1.23 -14.55 8.40
C TRP A 161 2.72 -14.44 8.06
N ARG A 162 3.56 -15.34 8.61
CA ARG A 162 5.00 -15.38 8.32
C ARG A 162 5.29 -15.83 6.90
N LYS A 163 4.35 -16.58 6.29
CA LYS A 163 4.46 -17.12 4.93
C LYS A 163 3.84 -16.21 3.88
N GLU A 164 3.21 -15.10 4.26
CA GLU A 164 2.70 -14.14 3.29
C GLU A 164 3.88 -13.61 2.48
N LEU A 165 3.83 -13.73 1.15
CA LEU A 165 4.90 -13.18 0.32
C LEU A 165 4.85 -11.66 0.48
N ASN A 166 6.01 -11.05 0.71
CA ASN A 166 6.18 -9.66 0.31
C ASN A 166 5.92 -9.66 -1.20
N GLY A 167 5.07 -8.77 -1.70
CA GLY A 167 5.02 -8.55 -3.15
C GLY A 167 6.40 -8.18 -3.67
N PRO A 168 6.56 -8.06 -5.00
CA PRO A 168 7.76 -7.45 -5.53
C PRO A 168 7.95 -6.10 -4.85
N THR A 169 9.18 -5.84 -4.40
CA THR A 169 9.61 -4.56 -3.87
C THR A 169 9.29 -3.45 -4.86
N LYS A 170 9.21 -2.22 -4.35
CA LYS A 170 9.04 -1.04 -5.21
C LYS A 170 10.09 -1.04 -6.32
N GLU A 171 11.32 -1.42 -6.00
CA GLU A 171 12.44 -1.49 -6.93
C GLU A 171 12.21 -2.53 -8.03
N GLU A 172 11.74 -3.74 -7.69
CA GLU A 172 11.41 -4.78 -8.68
C GLU A 172 10.25 -4.36 -9.60
N LEU A 173 9.22 -3.70 -9.06
CA LEU A 173 8.09 -3.18 -9.86
C LEU A 173 8.52 -2.05 -10.80
N LEU A 174 9.43 -1.20 -10.32
CA LEU A 174 10.00 -0.14 -11.12
C LEU A 174 10.88 -0.71 -12.24
N GLU A 175 11.70 -1.71 -11.95
CA GLU A 175 12.48 -2.44 -12.94
C GLU A 175 11.58 -3.11 -13.99
N GLU A 176 10.52 -3.81 -13.58
CA GLU A 176 9.55 -4.40 -14.50
C GLU A 176 8.90 -3.33 -15.40
N ALA A 177 8.44 -2.21 -14.82
CA ALA A 177 7.85 -1.10 -15.57
C ALA A 177 8.84 -0.46 -16.57
N LEU A 178 10.12 -0.38 -16.22
CA LEU A 178 11.15 0.10 -17.15
C LEU A 178 11.25 -0.77 -18.40
N PHE A 179 11.46 -2.06 -18.20
CA PHE A 179 11.73 -2.98 -19.30
C PHE A 179 10.49 -3.18 -20.16
N THR A 180 9.31 -3.32 -19.54
CA THR A 180 8.09 -3.70 -20.24
C THR A 180 7.30 -2.51 -20.79
N ARG A 181 7.38 -1.33 -20.16
CA ARG A 181 6.53 -0.19 -20.50
C ARG A 181 7.30 0.97 -21.11
N TYR A 182 8.42 1.39 -20.51
CA TYR A 182 9.13 2.59 -20.95
C TYR A 182 10.09 2.33 -22.10
N LEU A 183 10.99 1.34 -21.99
CA LEU A 183 11.90 0.96 -23.08
C LEU A 183 11.14 0.58 -24.35
N TYR A 184 10.07 -0.19 -24.20
CA TYR A 184 9.24 -0.59 -25.32
C TYR A 184 8.69 0.61 -26.12
N THR A 185 8.40 1.72 -25.43
CA THR A 185 7.86 2.93 -26.09
C THR A 185 8.91 3.73 -26.85
N LEU A 186 10.21 3.57 -26.56
CA LEU A 186 11.29 4.18 -27.35
C LEU A 186 11.34 3.62 -28.78
N GLY A 187 10.76 2.44 -29.00
CA GLY A 187 10.67 1.81 -30.30
C GLY A 187 11.96 1.09 -30.73
N PRO A 188 11.94 0.48 -31.93
CA PRO A 188 13.02 -0.41 -32.40
C PRO A 188 14.37 0.29 -32.59
N SER A 189 14.39 1.62 -32.76
CA SER A 189 15.62 2.41 -32.94
C SER A 189 16.57 2.35 -31.74
N TYR A 190 16.09 1.91 -30.57
CA TYR A 190 16.89 1.77 -29.35
C TYR A 190 16.98 0.32 -28.87
N SER A 191 16.71 -0.66 -29.75
CA SER A 191 16.70 -2.09 -29.40
C SER A 191 18.07 -2.63 -28.96
N ASP A 192 19.16 -1.95 -29.33
CA ASP A 192 20.51 -2.29 -28.87
C ASP A 192 20.77 -1.80 -27.44
N PHE A 193 19.91 -0.95 -26.86
CA PHE A 193 20.10 -0.43 -25.50
C PHE A 193 19.34 -1.25 -24.46
N PHE A 194 20.06 -1.67 -23.42
CA PHE A 194 19.54 -2.34 -22.24
C PHE A 194 19.65 -1.39 -21.04
N MET A 195 18.57 -1.25 -20.28
CA MET A 195 18.54 -0.32 -19.16
C MET A 195 19.44 -0.78 -18.02
N CYS A 196 20.16 0.18 -17.44
CA CYS A 196 20.66 0.02 -16.07
C CYS A 196 19.52 0.41 -15.10
N PRO A 197 19.31 -0.34 -14.00
CA PRO A 197 18.09 -0.27 -13.19
C PRO A 197 17.90 1.02 -12.36
N LYS A 198 18.75 2.03 -12.52
CA LYS A 198 18.65 3.28 -11.75
C LYS A 198 17.73 4.27 -12.47
N ILE A 199 16.59 4.54 -11.84
CA ILE A 199 15.55 5.49 -12.26
C ILE A 199 15.44 6.60 -11.22
N LYS A 200 15.24 7.83 -11.67
CA LYS A 200 14.74 8.90 -10.81
C LYS A 200 13.31 9.22 -11.19
N ILE A 201 12.43 9.26 -10.19
CA ILE A 201 10.99 9.53 -10.38
C ILE A 201 10.63 10.78 -9.60
N GLU A 202 10.05 11.74 -10.29
CA GLU A 202 9.56 12.99 -9.72
C GLU A 202 8.05 13.11 -9.96
N PRO A 203 7.23 13.37 -8.93
CA PRO A 203 5.80 13.58 -9.12
C PRO A 203 5.53 14.91 -9.83
N ILE A 204 4.55 14.93 -10.72
CA ILE A 204 4.11 16.14 -11.43
C ILE A 204 3.04 16.84 -10.57
N ASP A 205 3.32 18.07 -10.17
CA ASP A 205 2.49 18.88 -9.27
C ASP A 205 2.09 18.16 -7.95
N GLY A 206 2.94 17.25 -7.46
CA GLY A 206 2.66 16.46 -6.26
C GLY A 206 1.62 15.35 -6.42
N ASP A 207 1.16 15.06 -7.63
CA ASP A 207 0.22 13.97 -7.91
C ASP A 207 0.95 12.62 -8.00
N THR A 208 0.54 11.66 -7.16
CA THR A 208 1.14 10.32 -7.08
C THR A 208 0.79 9.40 -8.26
N ARG A 209 0.00 9.89 -9.23
CA ARG A 209 -0.35 9.17 -10.46
C ARG A 209 0.26 9.79 -11.71
N ARG A 210 1.02 10.89 -11.57
CA ARG A 210 1.64 11.60 -12.68
C ARG A 210 3.12 11.76 -12.38
N HIS A 211 3.98 11.24 -13.26
CA HIS A 211 5.41 11.12 -12.98
C HIS A 211 6.27 11.59 -14.15
N LEU A 212 7.37 12.25 -13.80
CA LEU A 212 8.54 12.41 -14.65
C LEU A 212 9.58 11.39 -14.24
N ILE A 213 10.00 10.59 -15.20
CA ILE A 213 10.91 9.47 -15.03
C ILE A 213 12.18 9.81 -15.80
N PHE A 214 13.31 9.84 -15.12
CA PHE A 214 14.62 10.04 -15.73
C PHE A 214 15.34 8.71 -15.74
N ALA A 215 15.78 8.32 -16.92
CA ALA A 215 16.30 6.99 -17.17
C ALA A 215 17.55 7.04 -18.05
N SER A 216 18.38 6.02 -17.90
CA SER A 216 19.55 5.83 -18.76
C SER A 216 19.74 4.35 -19.09
N ALA A 217 20.34 4.08 -20.25
CA ALA A 217 20.62 2.74 -20.74
C ALA A 217 22.01 2.67 -21.35
N LEU A 218 22.56 1.46 -21.40
CA LEU A 218 23.82 1.13 -22.08
C LEU A 218 23.54 0.23 -23.28
N ASN A 219 24.32 0.35 -24.34
CA ASN A 219 24.24 -0.56 -25.48
C ASN A 219 24.71 -1.98 -25.13
N TYR A 220 24.12 -2.97 -25.79
CA TYR A 220 24.44 -4.39 -25.65
C TYR A 220 25.87 -4.71 -26.08
N SER A 221 26.30 -4.09 -27.18
CA SER A 221 27.65 -4.27 -27.71
C SER A 221 28.72 -3.91 -26.68
N GLY A 222 28.53 -2.88 -25.85
CA GLY A 222 29.41 -2.55 -24.74
C GLY A 222 29.60 -3.68 -23.70
N HIS A 223 28.62 -4.56 -23.54
CA HIS A 223 28.68 -5.69 -22.60
C HIS A 223 29.37 -6.94 -23.18
N HIS A 224 29.61 -6.99 -24.49
CA HIS A 224 30.08 -8.18 -25.22
C HIS A 224 31.30 -7.87 -26.10
N ASP A 225 32.22 -7.03 -25.61
CA ASP A 225 33.50 -6.64 -26.23
C ASP A 225 33.49 -5.41 -27.16
N GLY A 226 32.41 -4.61 -27.15
CA GLY A 226 32.32 -3.32 -27.84
C GLY A 226 32.55 -2.10 -26.94
N ASP A 227 32.56 -0.91 -27.54
CA ASP A 227 32.56 0.35 -26.78
C ASP A 227 31.18 0.61 -26.15
N PHE A 228 31.18 1.20 -24.95
CA PHE A 228 29.94 1.62 -24.31
C PHE A 228 29.39 2.92 -24.93
N ASP A 229 28.12 2.90 -25.28
CA ASP A 229 27.29 4.05 -25.62
C ASP A 229 26.21 4.22 -24.55
N ARG A 230 25.94 5.47 -24.16
CA ARG A 230 24.93 5.83 -23.16
C ARG A 230 23.75 6.51 -23.79
N LEU A 231 22.56 5.94 -23.60
CA LEU A 231 21.28 6.61 -23.86
C LEU A 231 20.79 7.25 -22.56
N THR A 232 20.35 8.51 -22.61
CA THR A 232 19.58 9.16 -21.54
C THR A 232 18.27 9.66 -22.11
N PHE A 233 17.18 9.50 -21.36
CA PHE A 233 15.85 9.94 -21.77
C PHE A 233 14.98 10.29 -20.56
N SER A 234 13.90 11.02 -20.82
CA SER A 234 12.87 11.33 -19.85
C SER A 234 11.53 10.79 -20.32
N VAL A 235 10.75 10.20 -19.41
CA VAL A 235 9.38 9.79 -19.67
C VAL A 235 8.44 10.58 -18.80
N ARG A 236 7.46 11.22 -19.42
CA ARG A 236 6.30 11.78 -18.73
C ARG A 236 5.19 10.72 -18.79
N ASP A 237 4.86 10.14 -17.64
CA ASP A 237 3.76 9.18 -17.49
C ASP A 237 2.60 9.88 -16.77
N SER A 238 1.52 10.14 -17.51
CA SER A 238 0.35 10.83 -17.01
C SER A 238 -0.91 10.11 -17.44
N ASN A 239 -1.87 10.00 -16.51
CA ASN A 239 -3.22 9.51 -16.83
C ASN A 239 -4.01 10.46 -17.74
N LEU A 240 -3.54 11.69 -17.97
CA LEU A 240 -4.21 12.69 -18.83
C LEU A 240 -3.72 12.62 -20.28
N GLU A 241 -2.42 12.48 -20.47
CA GLU A 241 -1.77 12.61 -21.79
C GLU A 241 -1.11 11.30 -22.24
N GLY A 242 -1.19 10.26 -21.43
CA GLY A 242 -0.49 9.01 -21.65
C GLY A 242 1.00 9.13 -21.41
N LEU A 243 1.74 8.24 -22.06
CA LEU A 243 3.18 8.12 -21.93
C LEU A 243 3.85 8.91 -23.06
N GLN A 244 4.72 9.84 -22.69
CA GLN A 244 5.49 10.66 -23.63
C GLN A 244 6.97 10.57 -23.33
N VAL A 245 7.77 10.17 -24.31
CA VAL A 245 9.24 10.20 -24.21
C VAL A 245 9.74 11.56 -24.70
N THR A 246 10.70 12.11 -23.99
CA THR A 246 11.39 13.36 -24.34
C THR A 246 12.88 13.27 -23.98
N ASN A 247 13.66 14.23 -24.48
CA ASN A 247 15.06 14.43 -24.12
C ASN A 247 15.97 13.23 -24.42
N GLU A 248 15.66 12.43 -25.44
CA GLU A 248 16.54 11.34 -25.86
C GLU A 248 17.90 11.87 -26.32
N LYS A 249 18.98 11.38 -25.72
CA LYS A 249 20.36 11.73 -26.08
C LYS A 249 21.25 10.51 -26.01
N ILE A 250 22.06 10.29 -27.05
CA ILE A 250 23.09 9.25 -27.08
C ILE A 250 24.45 9.91 -26.92
N LYS A 251 25.22 9.46 -25.94
CA LYS A 251 26.64 9.78 -25.77
C LYS A 251 27.45 8.54 -26.14
N LYS A 252 28.19 8.62 -27.24
CA LYS A 252 28.98 7.49 -27.74
C LYS A 252 30.33 7.35 -27.03
N HIS A 253 30.87 6.14 -27.02
CA HIS A 253 32.21 5.82 -26.52
C HIS A 253 32.49 6.39 -25.11
N ILE A 254 31.58 6.14 -24.17
CA ILE A 254 31.83 6.46 -22.76
C ILE A 254 32.93 5.55 -22.22
N SER A 255 33.67 6.02 -21.23
CA SER A 255 34.69 5.21 -20.58
C SER A 255 34.07 4.06 -19.77
N ASP A 256 34.84 2.99 -19.53
CA ASP A 256 34.44 1.89 -18.64
C ASP A 256 34.10 2.38 -17.24
N LYS A 257 34.83 3.39 -16.73
CA LYS A 257 34.48 4.05 -15.47
C LYS A 257 33.13 4.77 -15.56
N GLY A 258 32.84 5.37 -16.71
CA GLY A 258 31.55 6.01 -17.00
C GLY A 258 30.39 5.01 -17.07
N SER A 259 30.61 3.83 -17.66
CA SER A 259 29.59 2.77 -17.70
C SER A 259 29.35 2.16 -16.31
N GLN A 260 30.42 1.93 -15.54
CA GLN A 260 30.31 1.45 -14.16
C GLN A 260 29.58 2.44 -13.24
N ASN A 261 29.90 3.74 -13.34
CA ASN A 261 29.29 4.78 -12.51
C ASN A 261 27.80 4.98 -12.84
N GLN A 262 27.41 4.87 -14.11
CA GLN A 262 26.04 5.08 -14.55
C GLN A 262 25.04 4.15 -13.86
N CYS A 263 25.46 2.93 -13.53
CA CYS A 263 24.61 1.94 -12.87
C CYS A 263 24.70 2.06 -11.33
N GLN A 264 25.51 2.98 -10.80
CA GLN A 264 25.73 3.22 -9.36
C GLN A 264 25.05 4.50 -8.85
N THR A 265 25.17 5.64 -9.54
CA THR A 265 24.67 6.96 -9.11
C THR A 265 24.11 7.79 -10.28
N PHE A 266 23.08 8.60 -10.02
CA PHE A 266 22.70 9.70 -10.91
C PHE A 266 23.64 10.88 -10.69
N ASP A 267 24.22 11.41 -11.77
CA ASP A 267 24.90 12.73 -11.78
C ASP A 267 23.87 13.86 -11.73
#